data_AF-A0A965LE65-F1
#
_entry.id   AF-A0A965LE65-F1
#
_cell.length_a   1.000
_cell.length_b   1.000
_cell.length_c   1.000
_cell.angle_alpha   90.00
_cell.angle_beta   90.00
_cell.angle_gamma   90.00
#
_symmetry.space_group_name_H-M   'P 1'
#
loop_
_entity.id
_entity.type
_entity.pdbx_description
1 polymer ?
#
loop_
_entity_poly.entity_id
_entity_poly.type
_entity_poly.pdbx_seq_one_letter_code
_entity_poly.pdbx_strand_id
1 'polypeptide(L)'
;MPSPIVILLAVFGACILGGAAWVLWVRRPAKNKPKKRPARAKKAEQVSASREGSSDVERIAWVIGKMTGTPPRKIPASRALGELLTQVDRVEFARAVGQEFKTTVELDETNLGMTVGQFAHYARHLKRGQKSEKPKGRKRSPRVAGDVMLEFPPALLALASELGVRREWDLDKARLHVTKEYMRWNARIHLASKEAERTTVQARLEQIGQLREALAPVRRP
;
A
#
# COMPACT_ATOMS: atom_id res chain seq x y z
N MET A 1 73.41 -23.36 1.31
CA MET A 1 72.12 -23.85 1.83
C MET A 1 71.66 -22.88 2.92
N PRO A 2 70.53 -22.17 2.76
CA PRO A 2 70.10 -21.19 3.77
C PRO A 2 69.67 -21.90 5.07
N SER A 3 70.10 -21.34 6.20
CA SER A 3 69.82 -21.84 7.55
C SER A 3 68.32 -21.95 7.84
N PRO A 4 67.84 -23.00 8.54
CA PRO A 4 66.43 -23.20 8.85
C PRO A 4 65.81 -22.04 9.64
N ILE A 5 66.63 -21.26 10.37
CA ILE A 5 66.21 -20.08 11.12
C ILE A 5 65.83 -18.92 10.18
N VAL A 6 66.53 -18.79 9.04
CA VAL A 6 66.26 -17.74 8.04
C VAL A 6 64.94 -18.03 7.30
N ILE A 7 64.63 -19.30 7.09
CA ILE A 7 63.38 -19.74 6.46
C ILE A 7 62.19 -19.48 7.40
N LEU A 8 62.34 -19.78 8.70
CA LEU A 8 61.30 -19.51 9.71
C LEU A 8 61.01 -18.00 9.86
N LEU A 9 62.03 -17.15 9.86
CA LEU A 9 61.85 -15.69 9.91
C LEU A 9 61.20 -15.11 8.65
N ALA A 10 61.53 -15.65 7.48
CA ALA A 10 60.91 -15.22 6.21
C ALA A 10 59.42 -15.60 6.14
N VAL A 11 59.04 -16.77 6.65
CA VAL A 11 57.63 -17.21 6.71
C VAL A 11 56.83 -16.39 7.72
N PHE A 12 57.41 -16.09 8.88
CA PHE A 12 56.73 -15.29 9.91
C PHE A 12 56.49 -13.84 9.47
N GLY A 13 57.48 -13.23 8.79
CA GLY A 13 57.34 -11.88 8.22
C GLY A 13 56.27 -11.80 7.11
N ALA A 14 56.17 -12.82 6.27
CA ALA A 14 55.14 -12.90 5.22
C ALA A 14 53.72 -13.04 5.81
N CYS A 15 53.54 -13.80 6.90
CA CYS A 15 52.25 -13.96 7.56
C CYS A 15 51.75 -12.66 8.23
N ILE A 16 52.64 -11.87 8.83
CA ILE A 16 52.26 -10.60 9.47
C ILE A 16 51.86 -9.55 8.42
N LEU A 17 52.58 -9.46 7.30
CA LEU A 17 52.25 -8.55 6.21
C LEU A 17 50.94 -8.96 5.50
N GLY A 18 50.70 -10.26 5.32
CA GLY A 18 49.43 -10.78 4.78
C GLY A 18 48.23 -10.49 5.69
N GLY A 19 48.40 -10.63 7.01
CA GLY A 19 47.36 -10.34 8.00
C GLY A 19 46.98 -8.86 8.07
N ALA A 20 47.98 -7.97 8.04
CA ALA A 20 47.74 -6.52 8.07
C ALA A 20 47.03 -6.01 6.80
N ALA A 21 47.39 -6.55 5.62
CA ALA A 21 46.74 -6.24 4.35
C ALA A 21 45.27 -6.70 4.33
N TRP A 22 44.97 -7.86 4.92
CA TRP A 22 43.61 -8.38 5.06
C TRP A 22 42.74 -7.50 5.97
N VAL A 23 43.26 -7.08 7.13
CA VAL A 23 42.50 -6.24 8.08
C VAL A 23 42.21 -4.85 7.51
N LEU A 24 43.15 -4.27 6.74
CA LEU A 24 42.94 -3.00 6.04
C LEU A 24 41.97 -3.10 4.86
N TRP A 25 41.85 -4.27 4.23
CA TRP A 25 40.86 -4.52 3.17
C TRP A 25 39.44 -4.71 3.74
N VAL A 26 39.30 -5.43 4.85
CA VAL A 26 38.00 -5.69 5.50
C VAL A 26 37.41 -4.46 6.20
N ARG A 27 38.24 -3.51 6.66
CA ARG A 27 37.78 -2.32 7.41
C ARG A 27 37.59 -1.04 6.60
N ARG A 28 37.61 -1.07 5.25
CA ARG A 28 37.34 0.15 4.46
C ARG A 28 35.86 0.57 4.54
N PRO A 29 35.53 1.80 4.99
CA PRO A 29 34.18 2.31 4.95
C PRO A 29 33.76 2.59 3.51
N ALA A 30 32.75 1.88 3.02
CA ALA A 30 32.25 1.98 1.65
C ALA A 30 31.53 3.33 1.42
N LYS A 31 32.29 4.38 1.10
CA LYS A 31 31.77 5.56 0.40
C LYS A 31 31.70 5.26 -1.11
N ASN A 32 30.48 5.30 -1.63
CA ASN A 32 30.11 5.59 -3.02
C ASN A 32 30.34 4.51 -4.12
N LYS A 33 29.18 4.14 -4.73
CA LYS A 33 28.90 3.59 -6.09
C LYS A 33 28.87 2.06 -6.26
N PRO A 34 28.22 1.54 -7.31
CA PRO A 34 26.82 1.73 -7.73
C PRO A 34 26.07 0.38 -7.79
N LYS A 35 24.74 0.44 -7.92
CA LYS A 35 23.79 -0.67 -7.89
C LYS A 35 24.06 -1.71 -9.01
N LYS A 36 24.86 -2.75 -8.73
CA LYS A 36 25.05 -3.93 -9.62
C LYS A 36 24.09 -5.06 -9.23
N ARG A 37 23.41 -5.59 -10.25
CA ARG A 37 22.45 -6.72 -10.22
C ARG A 37 23.00 -7.91 -9.42
N PRO A 38 22.22 -8.57 -8.55
CA PRO A 38 22.63 -9.87 -8.02
C PRO A 38 22.33 -10.97 -9.04
N ALA A 39 23.41 -11.60 -9.51
CA ALA A 39 23.37 -12.89 -10.19
C ALA A 39 23.15 -14.02 -9.16
N ARG A 40 22.24 -14.93 -9.51
CA ARG A 40 22.16 -16.35 -9.12
C ARG A 40 22.98 -16.78 -7.90
N ALA A 41 22.29 -16.96 -6.76
CA ALA A 41 22.74 -17.81 -5.67
C ALA A 41 21.67 -18.87 -5.37
N LYS A 42 22.10 -20.11 -5.65
CA LYS A 42 21.72 -21.46 -5.18
C LYS A 42 20.39 -21.67 -4.43
N LYS A 43 19.68 -22.67 -5.00
CA LYS A 43 18.61 -23.54 -4.48
C LYS A 43 18.59 -23.78 -2.96
N ALA A 44 17.34 -23.98 -2.53
CA ALA A 44 16.83 -24.62 -1.32
C ALA A 44 16.58 -23.67 -0.13
N GLU A 45 15.31 -23.65 0.27
CA GLU A 45 14.86 -23.24 1.60
C GLU A 45 14.76 -21.74 1.89
N GLN A 46 13.93 -21.03 1.12
CA GLN A 46 13.18 -19.89 1.66
C GLN A 46 11.90 -19.68 0.85
N VAL A 47 10.79 -20.17 1.41
CA VAL A 47 9.43 -19.94 0.93
C VAL A 47 9.16 -18.44 1.02
N SER A 48 9.30 -17.74 -0.11
CA SER A 48 8.92 -16.33 -0.21
C SER A 48 7.46 -16.24 -0.68
N ALA A 49 6.66 -15.53 0.12
CA ALA A 49 5.34 -15.03 -0.27
C ALA A 49 5.45 -14.25 -1.58
N SER A 50 4.34 -14.13 -2.33
CA SER A 50 4.32 -13.28 -3.52
C SER A 50 4.84 -11.88 -3.18
N ARG A 51 5.58 -11.28 -4.11
CA ARG A 51 6.17 -9.95 -3.91
C ARG A 51 5.03 -8.95 -3.67
N GLU A 52 4.99 -8.35 -2.49
CA GLU A 52 3.99 -7.37 -2.09
C GLU A 52 3.97 -6.22 -3.13
N GLY A 53 2.81 -6.00 -3.77
CA GLY A 53 2.64 -5.06 -4.89
C GLY A 53 2.53 -5.67 -6.30
N SER A 54 2.61 -7.00 -6.44
CA SER A 54 2.31 -7.69 -7.71
C SER A 54 0.82 -7.66 -8.06
N SER A 55 0.48 -7.65 -9.36
CA SER A 55 -0.92 -7.66 -9.78
C SER A 55 -1.62 -8.96 -9.35
N ASP A 56 -2.94 -8.94 -9.12
CA ASP A 56 -3.66 -10.15 -8.68
C ASP A 56 -3.48 -11.33 -9.66
N VAL A 57 -3.35 -11.04 -10.95
CA VAL A 57 -3.04 -12.01 -12.01
C VAL A 57 -1.64 -12.60 -11.84
N GLU A 58 -0.62 -11.77 -11.57
CA GLU A 58 0.74 -12.25 -11.30
C GLU A 58 0.78 -13.12 -10.05
N ARG A 59 0.01 -12.80 -9.02
CA ARG A 59 -0.06 -13.58 -7.77
C ARG A 59 -0.61 -14.98 -8.03
N ILE A 60 -1.66 -15.11 -8.86
CA ILE A 60 -2.18 -16.42 -9.26
C ILE A 60 -1.20 -17.15 -10.18
N ALA A 61 -0.58 -16.47 -11.14
CA ALA A 61 0.47 -17.06 -11.96
C ALA A 61 1.64 -17.57 -11.10
N TRP A 62 1.96 -16.89 -9.99
CA TRP A 62 2.91 -17.37 -8.99
C TRP A 62 2.47 -18.64 -8.29
N VAL A 63 1.21 -18.74 -7.87
CA VAL A 63 0.66 -19.95 -7.26
C VAL A 63 0.69 -21.12 -8.25
N ILE A 64 0.18 -20.92 -9.47
CA ILE A 64 0.20 -21.94 -10.54
C ILE A 64 1.65 -22.34 -10.85
N GLY A 65 2.56 -21.37 -10.93
CA GLY A 65 3.96 -21.63 -11.23
C GLY A 65 4.69 -22.41 -10.14
N LYS A 66 4.33 -22.21 -8.87
CA LYS A 66 4.85 -23.02 -7.75
C LYS A 66 4.41 -24.48 -7.84
N MET A 67 3.17 -24.73 -8.26
CA MET A 67 2.61 -26.09 -8.31
C MET A 67 2.99 -26.85 -9.58
N THR A 68 3.13 -26.15 -10.71
CA THR A 68 3.45 -26.75 -12.03
C THR A 68 4.94 -26.70 -12.38
N GLY A 69 5.75 -25.98 -11.61
CA GLY A 69 7.14 -25.67 -11.95
C GLY A 69 7.31 -24.69 -13.12
N THR A 70 6.22 -24.15 -13.66
CA THR A 70 6.25 -23.20 -14.77
C THR A 70 6.60 -21.80 -14.27
N PRO A 71 7.55 -21.08 -14.90
CA PRO A 71 7.84 -19.71 -14.52
C PRO A 71 6.58 -18.82 -14.63
N PRO A 72 6.24 -18.00 -13.61
CA PRO A 72 5.01 -17.19 -13.60
C PRO A 72 4.84 -16.27 -14.82
N ARG A 73 5.95 -15.77 -15.37
CA ARG A 73 5.97 -14.92 -16.58
C ARG A 73 5.55 -15.64 -17.86
N LYS A 74 5.58 -16.98 -17.86
CA LYS A 74 5.20 -17.81 -19.01
C LYS A 74 3.73 -18.26 -18.95
N ILE A 75 3.01 -17.94 -17.88
CA ILE A 75 1.60 -18.32 -17.72
C ILE A 75 0.75 -17.19 -18.31
N PRO A 76 0.04 -17.43 -19.43
CA PRO A 76 -0.79 -16.40 -20.05
C PRO A 76 -2.03 -16.13 -19.19
N ALA A 77 -2.38 -14.86 -19.02
CA ALA A 77 -3.61 -14.47 -18.32
C ALA A 77 -4.88 -14.97 -19.03
N SER A 78 -4.82 -15.15 -20.36
CA SER A 78 -5.92 -15.64 -21.20
C SER A 78 -6.07 -17.16 -21.21
N ARG A 79 -5.14 -17.91 -20.60
CA ARG A 79 -5.22 -19.38 -20.60
C ARG A 79 -6.26 -19.86 -19.61
N ALA A 80 -7.02 -20.88 -19.99
CA ALA A 80 -8.01 -21.51 -19.11
C ALA A 80 -7.33 -22.17 -17.91
N LEU A 81 -7.94 -22.02 -16.73
CA LEU A 81 -7.42 -22.56 -15.48
C LEU A 81 -7.40 -24.09 -15.52
N GLY A 82 -8.46 -24.71 -16.07
CA GLY A 82 -8.58 -26.16 -16.18
C GLY A 82 -7.44 -26.83 -16.95
N GLU A 83 -6.93 -26.19 -18.01
CA GLU A 83 -5.78 -26.72 -18.76
C GLU A 83 -4.49 -26.74 -17.94
N LEU A 84 -4.29 -25.70 -17.13
CA LEU A 84 -3.09 -25.51 -16.31
C LEU A 84 -3.10 -26.40 -15.06
N LEU A 85 -4.28 -26.75 -14.57
CA LEU A 85 -4.47 -27.59 -13.38
C LEU A 85 -4.65 -29.08 -13.69
N THR A 86 -4.43 -29.52 -14.94
CA THR A 86 -4.54 -30.95 -15.32
C THR A 86 -3.65 -31.87 -14.49
N GLN A 87 -2.50 -31.38 -14.03
CA GLN A 87 -1.51 -32.12 -13.24
C GLN A 87 -1.45 -31.69 -11.78
N VAL A 88 -2.37 -30.82 -11.34
CA VAL A 88 -2.35 -30.21 -10.01
C VAL A 88 -3.63 -30.58 -9.27
N ASP A 89 -3.49 -30.96 -8.00
CA ASP A 89 -4.67 -31.18 -7.16
C ASP A 89 -5.44 -29.86 -6.99
N ARG A 90 -6.72 -29.90 -7.39
CA ARG A 90 -7.65 -28.77 -7.34
C ARG A 90 -7.84 -28.27 -5.90
N VAL A 91 -7.92 -29.18 -4.93
CA VAL A 91 -8.08 -28.84 -3.51
C VAL A 91 -6.84 -28.12 -2.99
N GLU A 92 -5.66 -28.59 -3.40
CA GLU A 92 -4.40 -27.97 -3.03
C GLU A 92 -4.23 -26.59 -3.67
N PHE A 93 -4.63 -26.43 -4.94
CA PHE A 93 -4.62 -25.14 -5.62
C PHE A 93 -5.58 -24.14 -4.95
N ALA A 94 -6.82 -24.55 -4.66
CA ALA A 94 -7.80 -23.72 -3.96
C ALA A 94 -7.27 -23.25 -2.61
N ARG A 95 -6.63 -24.14 -1.85
CA ARG A 95 -6.00 -23.83 -0.56
C ARG A 95 -4.85 -22.83 -0.71
N ALA A 96 -3.97 -23.02 -1.71
CA ALA A 96 -2.85 -22.12 -1.95
C ALA A 96 -3.31 -20.71 -2.36
N VAL A 97 -4.32 -20.61 -3.23
CA VAL A 97 -4.95 -19.33 -3.59
C VAL A 97 -5.63 -18.71 -2.37
N GLY A 98 -6.34 -19.50 -1.57
CA GLY A 98 -7.00 -19.02 -0.36
C GLY A 98 -6.02 -18.43 0.66
N GLN A 99 -4.87 -19.07 0.86
CA GLN A 99 -3.79 -18.55 1.70
C GLN A 99 -3.21 -17.25 1.13
N GLU A 100 -2.96 -17.19 -0.18
CA GLU A 100 -2.39 -16.02 -0.84
C GLU A 100 -3.35 -14.82 -0.77
N PHE A 101 -4.65 -15.02 -1.03
CA PHE A 101 -5.65 -13.96 -1.05
C PHE A 101 -6.30 -13.68 0.32
N LYS A 102 -5.99 -14.50 1.34
CA LYS A 102 -6.62 -14.49 2.66
C LYS A 102 -8.15 -14.58 2.56
N THR A 103 -8.62 -15.53 1.76
CA THR A 103 -10.04 -15.80 1.49
C THR A 103 -10.27 -17.30 1.38
N THR A 104 -11.50 -17.75 1.57
CA THR A 104 -11.88 -19.13 1.23
C THR A 104 -12.16 -19.17 -0.27
N VAL A 105 -11.63 -20.18 -0.96
CA VAL A 105 -11.84 -20.39 -2.40
C VAL A 105 -12.30 -21.82 -2.58
N GLU A 106 -13.40 -22.00 -3.31
CA GLU A 106 -13.90 -23.29 -3.75
C GLU A 106 -13.83 -23.33 -5.29
N LEU A 107 -13.40 -24.45 -5.84
CA LEU A 107 -13.29 -24.65 -7.29
C LEU A 107 -14.42 -25.57 -7.74
N ASP A 108 -15.32 -25.04 -8.55
CA ASP A 108 -16.30 -25.79 -9.31
C ASP A 108 -15.88 -25.86 -10.79
N GLU A 109 -16.66 -26.56 -11.62
CA GLU A 109 -16.40 -26.67 -13.06
C GLU A 109 -16.43 -25.31 -13.77
N THR A 110 -17.25 -24.38 -13.27
CA THR A 110 -17.35 -23.01 -13.81
C THR A 110 -16.04 -22.24 -13.61
N ASN A 111 -15.47 -22.33 -12.41
CA ASN A 111 -14.20 -21.70 -12.04
C ASN A 111 -13.02 -22.28 -12.83
N LEU A 112 -13.07 -23.56 -13.17
CA LEU A 112 -12.06 -24.21 -14.02
C LEU A 112 -12.14 -23.77 -15.48
N GLY A 113 -13.33 -23.41 -15.97
CA GLY A 113 -13.52 -22.83 -17.30
C GLY A 113 -13.02 -21.38 -17.41
N MET A 114 -12.75 -20.70 -16.30
CA MET A 114 -12.26 -19.33 -16.31
C MET A 114 -10.82 -19.25 -16.78
N THR A 115 -10.48 -18.14 -17.43
CA THR A 115 -9.09 -17.76 -17.67
C THR A 115 -8.40 -17.35 -16.37
N VAL A 116 -7.06 -17.43 -16.31
CA VAL A 116 -6.28 -16.99 -15.14
C VAL A 116 -6.60 -15.54 -14.74
N GLY A 117 -6.80 -14.66 -15.72
CA GLY A 117 -7.21 -13.27 -15.48
C GLY A 117 -8.60 -13.16 -14.84
N GLN A 118 -9.59 -13.85 -15.39
CA GLN A 118 -10.95 -13.87 -14.84
C GLN A 118 -10.97 -14.44 -13.42
N PHE A 119 -10.23 -15.52 -13.18
CA PHE A 119 -10.11 -16.12 -11.86
C PHE A 119 -9.44 -15.16 -10.84
N ALA A 120 -8.48 -14.34 -11.27
CA ALA A 120 -7.91 -13.28 -10.43
C ALA A 120 -8.93 -12.23 -10.01
N HIS A 121 -9.80 -11.83 -10.93
CA HIS A 121 -10.90 -10.92 -10.62
C HIS A 121 -11.91 -11.56 -9.65
N TYR A 122 -12.22 -12.84 -9.85
CA TYR A 122 -13.09 -13.61 -8.94
C TYR A 122 -12.50 -13.70 -7.52
N ALA A 123 -11.24 -14.12 -7.37
CA ALA A 123 -10.57 -14.20 -6.06
C ALA A 123 -10.53 -12.84 -5.35
N ARG A 124 -10.32 -11.74 -6.09
CA ARG A 124 -10.41 -10.38 -5.56
C ARG A 124 -11.83 -10.03 -5.10
N HIS A 125 -12.85 -10.47 -5.84
CA HIS A 125 -14.25 -10.25 -5.49
C HIS A 125 -14.62 -10.98 -4.20
N LEU A 126 -14.24 -12.26 -4.06
CA LEU A 126 -14.43 -13.05 -2.83
C LEU A 126 -13.83 -12.35 -1.61
N LYS A 127 -12.58 -11.89 -1.71
CA LYS A 127 -11.91 -11.13 -0.65
C LYS A 127 -12.67 -9.86 -0.25
N ARG A 128 -13.33 -9.19 -1.20
CA ARG A 128 -14.16 -8.01 -0.92
C ARG A 128 -15.47 -8.40 -0.25
N GLY A 129 -16.12 -9.47 -0.71
CA GLY A 129 -17.34 -10.04 -0.11
C GLY A 129 -17.13 -10.43 1.37
N GLN A 130 -16.07 -11.18 1.65
CA GLN A 130 -15.73 -11.55 3.05
C GLN A 130 -15.38 -10.34 3.92
N LYS A 131 -14.79 -9.28 3.34
CA LYS A 131 -14.56 -8.02 4.07
C LYS A 131 -15.84 -7.26 4.38
N SER A 132 -16.87 -7.36 3.53
CA SER A 132 -18.18 -6.74 3.80
C SER A 132 -19.03 -7.52 4.80
N GLU A 133 -18.83 -8.84 4.91
CA GLU A 133 -19.52 -9.69 5.89
C GLU A 133 -18.98 -9.54 7.30
N LYS A 134 -17.71 -9.13 7.46
CA LYS A 134 -17.23 -8.66 8.77
C LYS A 134 -18.17 -7.56 9.23
N PRO A 135 -18.78 -7.68 10.43
CA PRO A 135 -19.78 -6.71 10.87
C PRO A 135 -19.14 -5.33 10.79
N LYS A 136 -19.62 -4.49 9.86
CA LYS A 136 -19.32 -3.07 9.86
C LYS A 136 -19.63 -2.62 11.27
N GLY A 137 -18.59 -2.22 12.01
CA GLY A 137 -18.72 -1.88 13.43
C GLY A 137 -19.97 -1.04 13.64
N ARG A 138 -20.72 -1.34 14.71
CA ARG A 138 -22.00 -0.72 15.07
C ARG A 138 -22.01 0.73 14.60
N LYS A 139 -22.87 1.05 13.62
CA LYS A 139 -22.97 2.42 13.07
C LYS A 139 -23.09 3.34 14.27
N ARG A 140 -22.07 4.16 14.52
CA ARG A 140 -22.15 5.22 15.52
C ARG A 140 -23.37 6.05 15.14
N SER A 141 -24.22 6.37 16.11
CA SER A 141 -25.37 7.24 15.89
C SER A 141 -24.91 8.46 15.06
N PRO A 142 -25.68 8.89 14.05
CA PRO A 142 -25.32 10.05 13.24
C PRO A 142 -25.03 11.20 14.18
N ARG A 143 -23.80 11.73 14.14
CA ARG A 143 -23.48 12.94 14.90
C ARG A 143 -24.11 14.08 14.14
N VAL A 144 -24.93 14.85 14.82
CA VAL A 144 -25.65 15.97 14.22
C VAL A 144 -24.73 17.20 14.27
N ALA A 145 -24.74 18.01 13.21
CA ALA A 145 -23.91 19.21 13.13
C ALA A 145 -24.17 20.16 14.31
N GLY A 146 -25.44 20.24 14.73
CA GLY A 146 -25.87 20.98 15.92
C GLY A 146 -25.06 20.66 17.17
N ASP A 147 -24.76 19.38 17.43
CA ASP A 147 -24.03 18.95 18.64
C ASP A 147 -22.61 19.54 18.67
N VAL A 148 -21.95 19.62 17.51
CA VAL A 148 -20.60 20.18 17.38
C VAL A 148 -20.65 21.70 17.39
N MET A 149 -21.68 22.30 16.80
CA MET A 149 -21.86 23.75 16.73
C MET A 149 -22.16 24.39 18.09
N LEU A 150 -22.58 23.63 19.11
CA LEU A 150 -22.76 24.16 20.47
C LEU A 150 -21.47 24.72 21.06
N GLU A 151 -20.32 24.17 20.68
CA GLU A 151 -18.99 24.57 21.15
C GLU A 151 -18.37 25.69 20.29
N PHE A 152 -19.07 26.15 19.24
CA PHE A 152 -18.51 27.13 18.31
C PHE A 152 -18.54 28.55 18.89
N PRO A 153 -17.47 29.33 18.68
CA PRO A 153 -17.50 30.76 18.94
C PRO A 153 -18.55 31.45 18.04
N PRO A 154 -19.13 32.59 18.48
CA PRO A 154 -20.21 33.29 17.76
C PRO A 154 -19.89 33.61 16.29
N ALA A 155 -18.63 33.95 15.99
CA ALA A 155 -18.18 34.23 14.63
C ALA A 155 -18.30 33.02 13.69
N LEU A 156 -17.99 31.80 14.17
CA LEU A 156 -18.11 30.57 13.39
C LEU A 156 -19.58 30.15 13.23
N LEU A 157 -20.43 30.42 14.22
CA LEU A 157 -21.87 30.20 14.10
C LEU A 157 -22.50 31.11 13.05
N ALA A 158 -22.14 32.39 13.02
CA ALA A 158 -22.59 33.34 12.01
C ALA A 158 -22.16 32.87 10.61
N LEU A 159 -20.88 32.50 10.45
CA LEU A 159 -20.36 31.98 9.18
C LEU A 159 -21.06 30.69 8.74
N ALA A 160 -21.32 29.77 9.66
CA ALA A 160 -22.05 28.53 9.34
C ALA A 160 -23.47 28.83 8.86
N SER A 161 -24.16 29.80 9.48
CA SER A 161 -25.49 30.26 9.07
C SER A 161 -25.44 30.95 7.70
N GLU A 162 -24.47 31.82 7.45
CA GLU A 162 -24.25 32.48 6.15
C GLU A 162 -24.03 31.47 5.02
N LEU A 163 -23.29 30.39 5.29
CA LEU A 163 -23.04 29.31 4.33
C LEU A 163 -24.22 28.32 4.22
N GLY A 164 -25.27 28.48 5.03
CA GLY A 164 -26.47 27.65 5.00
C GLY A 164 -26.30 26.26 5.64
N VAL A 165 -25.34 26.09 6.56
CA VAL A 165 -25.18 24.87 7.34
C VAL A 165 -26.31 24.79 8.35
N ARG A 166 -27.10 23.70 8.29
CA ARG A 166 -28.22 23.51 9.20
C ARG A 166 -27.84 22.61 10.38
N ARG A 167 -28.44 22.89 11.53
CA ARG A 167 -28.15 22.17 12.78
C ARG A 167 -28.56 20.70 12.69
N GLU A 168 -29.67 20.39 12.04
CA GLU A 168 -30.20 19.04 11.89
C GLU A 168 -29.43 18.15 10.90
N TRP A 169 -28.45 18.70 10.20
CA TRP A 169 -27.68 17.92 9.23
C TRP A 169 -26.77 16.91 9.93
N ASP A 170 -26.62 15.74 9.32
CA ASP A 170 -25.51 14.84 9.63
C ASP A 170 -24.18 15.59 9.45
N LEU A 171 -23.25 15.36 10.37
CA LEU A 171 -21.96 16.02 10.40
C LEU A 171 -21.17 15.80 9.11
N ASP A 172 -21.29 14.62 8.49
CA ASP A 172 -20.63 14.36 7.21
C ASP A 172 -21.27 15.15 6.06
N LYS A 173 -22.59 15.34 6.07
CA LYS A 173 -23.29 16.21 5.11
C LYS A 173 -22.85 17.67 5.27
N ALA A 174 -22.78 18.17 6.50
CA ALA A 174 -22.30 19.51 6.80
C ALA A 174 -20.85 19.73 6.32
N ARG A 175 -19.96 18.78 6.58
CA ARG A 175 -18.56 18.82 6.11
C ARG A 175 -18.44 18.85 4.60
N LEU A 176 -19.21 18.02 3.91
CA LEU A 176 -19.22 17.98 2.46
C LEU A 176 -19.71 19.31 1.88
N HIS A 177 -20.74 19.91 2.48
CA HIS A 177 -21.23 21.22 2.08
C HIS A 177 -20.18 22.32 2.24
N VAL A 178 -19.56 22.43 3.43
CA VAL A 178 -18.50 23.42 3.69
C VAL A 178 -17.29 23.20 2.77
N THR A 179 -16.93 21.94 2.49
CA THR A 179 -15.84 21.63 1.55
C THR A 179 -16.18 22.08 0.12
N LYS A 180 -17.43 21.93 -0.32
CA LYS A 180 -17.88 22.43 -1.63
C LYS A 180 -17.83 23.96 -1.69
N GLU A 181 -18.27 24.64 -0.63
CA GLU A 181 -18.19 26.11 -0.54
C GLU A 181 -16.74 26.59 -0.56
N TYR A 182 -15.85 25.93 0.17
CA TYR A 182 -14.42 26.22 0.12
C TYR A 182 -13.88 26.13 -1.31
N MET A 183 -14.19 25.04 -2.03
CA MET A 183 -13.72 24.87 -3.42
C MET A 183 -14.31 25.91 -4.37
N ARG A 184 -15.57 26.32 -4.17
CA ARG A 184 -16.21 27.40 -4.95
C ARG A 184 -15.50 28.73 -4.75
N TRP A 185 -15.18 29.08 -3.51
CA TRP A 185 -14.41 30.29 -3.19
C TRP A 185 -12.97 30.20 -3.68
N ASN A 186 -12.36 29.02 -3.63
CA ASN A 186 -10.99 28.81 -4.09
C ASN A 186 -10.90 29.00 -5.60
N ALA A 187 -11.89 28.53 -6.37
CA ALA A 187 -11.95 28.80 -7.81
C ALA A 187 -12.05 30.31 -8.14
N ARG A 188 -12.67 31.12 -7.26
CA ARG A 188 -12.80 32.56 -7.45
C ARG A 188 -11.49 33.32 -7.29
N ILE A 189 -10.50 32.77 -6.58
CA ILE A 189 -9.19 33.43 -6.43
C ILE A 189 -8.48 33.59 -7.79
N HIS A 190 -8.70 32.65 -8.70
CA HIS A 190 -8.15 32.66 -10.05
C HIS A 190 -8.91 33.61 -10.99
N LEU A 191 -10.13 34.00 -10.63
CA LEU A 191 -10.96 34.95 -11.38
C LEU A 191 -10.75 36.40 -10.90
N ALA A 192 -10.24 36.59 -9.69
CA ALA A 192 -9.92 37.92 -9.16
C ALA A 192 -8.70 38.52 -9.88
N SER A 193 -8.94 39.58 -10.65
CA SER A 193 -7.91 40.31 -11.39
C SER A 193 -7.22 41.38 -10.54
N LYS A 194 -7.94 41.95 -9.55
CA LYS A 194 -7.43 42.98 -8.64
C LYS A 194 -6.90 42.37 -7.34
N GLU A 195 -5.85 42.97 -6.81
CA GLU A 195 -5.19 42.51 -5.59
C GLU A 195 -6.08 42.63 -4.35
N ALA A 196 -6.85 43.72 -4.23
CA ALA A 196 -7.83 43.89 -3.15
C ALA A 196 -8.95 42.83 -3.17
N GLU A 197 -9.36 42.36 -4.36
CA GLU A 197 -10.34 41.28 -4.47
C GLU A 197 -9.73 39.95 -4.03
N ARG A 198 -8.46 39.70 -4.39
CA ARG A 198 -7.74 38.49 -3.95
C ARG A 198 -7.60 38.43 -2.43
N THR A 199 -7.27 39.54 -1.77
CA THR A 199 -7.15 39.56 -0.29
C THR A 199 -8.49 39.28 0.39
N THR A 200 -9.60 39.80 -0.13
CA THR A 200 -10.94 39.50 0.43
C THR A 200 -11.33 38.03 0.23
N VAL A 201 -11.06 37.45 -0.95
CA VAL A 201 -11.30 36.02 -1.23
C VAL A 201 -10.44 35.15 -0.31
N GLN A 202 -9.17 35.52 -0.11
CA GLN A 202 -8.24 34.80 0.76
C GLN A 202 -8.71 34.83 2.22
N ALA A 203 -9.10 35.99 2.74
CA ALA A 203 -9.65 36.11 4.09
C ALA A 203 -10.92 35.26 4.26
N ARG A 204 -11.77 35.19 3.24
CA ARG A 204 -12.97 34.34 3.26
C ARG A 204 -12.63 32.86 3.23
N LEU A 205 -11.60 32.44 2.48
CA LEU A 205 -11.12 31.06 2.46
C LEU A 205 -10.56 30.63 3.81
N GLU A 206 -9.85 31.51 4.51
CA GLU A 206 -9.34 31.26 5.85
C GLU A 206 -10.47 31.05 6.86
N GLN A 207 -11.50 31.91 6.82
CA GLN A 207 -12.70 31.75 7.65
C GLN A 207 -13.40 30.40 7.40
N ILE A 208 -13.60 30.02 6.13
CA ILE A 208 -14.20 28.73 5.76
C ILE A 208 -13.30 27.56 6.19
N GLY A 209 -11.98 27.73 6.10
CA GLY A 209 -10.97 26.78 6.56
C GLY A 209 -11.09 26.49 8.06
N GLN A 210 -11.21 27.54 8.88
CA GLN A 210 -11.42 27.44 10.32
C GLN A 210 -12.73 26.69 10.65
N LEU A 211 -13.82 27.00 9.93
CA LEU A 211 -15.09 26.28 10.09
C LEU A 211 -14.96 24.79 9.75
N ARG A 212 -14.20 24.46 8.70
CA ARG A 212 -13.95 23.07 8.29
C ARG A 212 -13.13 22.30 9.33
N GLU A 213 -12.15 22.95 9.95
CA GLU A 213 -11.37 22.39 11.05
C GLU A 213 -12.21 22.19 12.31
N ALA A 214 -13.05 23.16 12.68
CA ALA A 214 -13.96 23.05 13.81
C ALA A 214 -14.99 21.92 13.63
N LEU A 215 -15.41 21.64 12.39
CA LEU A 215 -16.28 20.50 12.06
C LEU A 215 -15.52 19.17 11.96
N ALA A 216 -14.19 19.15 11.97
CA ALA A 216 -13.39 17.93 11.86
C ALA A 216 -13.58 17.02 13.09
N PRO A 217 -13.43 15.69 12.96
CA PRO A 217 -13.59 14.83 14.12
C PRO A 217 -12.45 15.10 15.10
N VAL A 218 -12.78 15.34 16.37
CA VAL A 218 -11.80 15.36 17.46
C VAL A 218 -11.03 14.04 17.41
N ARG A 219 -9.77 14.08 16.96
CA ARG A 219 -8.85 12.96 17.10
C ARG A 219 -8.58 12.84 18.59
N ARG A 220 -9.21 11.88 19.26
CA ARG A 220 -8.77 11.51 20.61
C ARG A 220 -7.33 10.98 20.48
N PRO A 221 -6.39 11.42 21.32
CA PRO A 221 -5.06 10.82 21.41
C PRO A 221 -5.16 9.33 21.77
#